data_AF-A0A957LYU3-F1
#
_entry.id   AF-A0A957LYU3-F1
#
_cell.length_a   1.000
_cell.length_b   1.000
_cell.length_c   1.000
_cell.angle_alpha   90.00
_cell.angle_beta   90.00
_cell.angle_gamma   90.00
#
_symmetry.space_group_name_H-M   'P 1'
#
loop_
_entity.id
_entity.type
_entity.pdbx_description
1 polymer ?
#
loop_
_entity_poly.entity_id
_entity_poly.type
_entity_poly.pdbx_seq_one_letter_code
_entity_poly.pdbx_strand_id
1 'polypeptide(L)'
;MYRSTGFISFFLRRLTGVALVIYLFMHMWVIGSVNQGPGVFDSRLNMVQTPFFKLAEVALLAAVVYHAFDGIRLLIIHYTGITDNRRSMFYAVFAIAALLTVAGGVPILLFMFE
;
A
#
# COMPACT_ATOMS: atom_id res chain seq x y z
N MET A 1 -24.98 -8.63 -4.16
CA MET A 1 -24.54 -7.28 -3.73
C MET A 1 -23.03 -7.21 -3.49
N TYR A 2 -22.42 -8.12 -2.71
CA TYR A 2 -20.99 -8.07 -2.32
C TYR A 2 -19.96 -8.41 -3.41
N ARG A 3 -20.39 -8.94 -4.57
CA ARG A 3 -19.50 -9.34 -5.67
C ARG A 3 -19.34 -8.28 -6.76
N SER A 4 -19.97 -7.11 -6.62
CA SER A 4 -19.83 -6.03 -7.61
C SER A 4 -18.44 -5.40 -7.52
N THR A 5 -17.91 -4.97 -8.66
CA THR A 5 -16.61 -4.27 -8.72
C THR A 5 -16.60 -3.00 -7.86
N GLY A 6 -17.75 -2.31 -7.78
CA GLY A 6 -17.92 -1.14 -6.90
C GLY A 6 -17.80 -1.49 -5.42
N PHE A 7 -18.42 -2.58 -4.96
CA PHE A 7 -18.31 -3.02 -3.57
C PHE A 7 -16.88 -3.49 -3.24
N ILE A 8 -16.27 -4.29 -4.11
CA ILE A 8 -14.89 -4.76 -3.95
C ILE A 8 -13.94 -3.56 -3.85
N SER A 9 -14.08 -2.59 -4.74
CA SER A 9 -13.28 -1.37 -4.71
C SER A 9 -13.42 -0.59 -3.40
N PHE A 10 -14.67 -0.38 -2.96
CA PHE A 10 -14.95 0.30 -1.71
C PHE A 10 -14.30 -0.41 -0.52
N PHE A 11 -14.47 -1.72 -0.45
CA PHE A 11 -13.96 -2.55 0.64
C PHE A 11 -12.43 -2.50 0.69
N LEU A 12 -11.77 -2.76 -0.44
CA LEU A 12 -10.32 -2.73 -0.54
C LEU A 12 -9.76 -1.35 -0.18
N ARG A 13 -10.36 -0.25 -0.66
CA ARG A 13 -9.86 1.11 -0.38
C ARG A 13 -9.94 1.46 1.11
N ARG A 14 -10.99 1.01 1.79
CA ARG A 14 -11.11 1.19 3.25
C ARG A 14 -10.12 0.31 4.01
N LEU A 15 -10.00 -0.96 3.63
CA LEU A 15 -9.08 -1.90 4.24
C LEU A 15 -7.64 -1.39 4.13
N THR A 16 -7.21 -0.96 2.93
CA THR A 16 -5.87 -0.39 2.74
C THR A 16 -5.70 0.92 3.50
N GLY A 17 -6.72 1.79 3.55
CA GLY A 17 -6.65 3.02 4.35
C GLY A 17 -6.40 2.76 5.83
N VAL A 18 -7.12 1.81 6.42
CA VAL A 18 -6.91 1.40 7.83
C VAL A 18 -5.51 0.80 8.02
N ALA A 19 -5.06 -0.06 7.11
CA ALA A 19 -3.71 -0.62 7.16
C ALA A 19 -2.63 0.47 7.10
N LEU A 20 -2.81 1.50 6.27
CA LEU A 20 -1.88 2.63 6.14
C LEU A 20 -1.84 3.49 7.40
N VAL A 21 -2.97 3.69 8.09
CA VAL A 21 -2.98 4.38 9.39
C VAL A 21 -2.18 3.59 10.44
N ILE A 22 -2.38 2.27 10.51
CA ILE A 22 -1.62 1.41 11.43
C ILE A 22 -0.13 1.47 11.09
N TYR A 23 0.22 1.37 9.81
CA TYR A 23 1.59 1.52 9.34
C TYR A 23 2.18 2.87 9.76
N LEU A 24 1.44 3.97 9.63
CA LEU A 24 1.94 5.30 9.98
C LEU A 24 2.39 5.37 11.44
N PHE A 25 1.66 4.76 12.37
CA PHE A 25 2.09 4.69 13.78
C PHE A 25 3.38 3.88 13.96
N MET A 26 3.49 2.69 13.33
CA MET A 26 4.72 1.91 13.37
C MET A 26 5.90 2.67 12.74
N HIS A 27 5.66 3.34 11.61
CA HIS A 27 6.66 4.10 10.88
C HIS A 27 7.21 5.26 11.72
N MET A 28 6.32 6.02 12.35
CA MET A 28 6.72 7.08 13.28
C MET A 28 7.47 6.54 14.49
N TRP A 29 7.12 5.36 15.01
CA TRP A 29 7.81 4.74 16.14
C TRP A 29 9.26 4.31 15.82
N VAL A 30 9.49 3.80 14.59
CA VAL A 30 10.83 3.43 14.12
C VAL A 30 11.64 4.68 13.77
N ILE A 31 11.17 5.53 12.85
CA ILE A 31 11.94 6.70 12.40
C ILE A 31 12.10 7.73 13.51
N GLY A 32 11.07 7.95 14.34
CA GLY A 32 11.13 8.88 15.47
C GLY A 32 12.13 8.48 16.55
N SER A 33 12.59 7.21 16.55
CA SER A 33 13.64 6.74 17.46
C SER A 33 15.01 7.35 17.19
N VAL A 34 15.21 8.00 16.04
CA VAL A 34 16.42 8.78 15.74
C VAL A 34 16.73 9.82 16.82
N ASN A 35 15.68 10.36 17.46
CA ASN A 35 15.82 11.33 18.56
C ASN A 35 16.30 10.71 19.88
N GLN A 36 16.40 9.38 19.95
CA GLN A 36 16.84 8.61 21.14
C GLN A 36 18.30 8.15 21.03
N GLY A 37 18.99 8.54 19.94
CA GLY A 37 20.37 8.18 19.67
C GLY A 37 20.53 6.99 18.70
N PRO A 38 21.71 6.86 18.07
CA PRO A 38 21.95 5.92 16.97
C PRO A 38 21.72 4.46 17.38
N GLY A 39 22.17 4.04 18.57
CA GLY A 39 22.01 2.64 19.00
C GLY A 39 20.55 2.18 19.13
N VAL A 40 19.64 3.06 19.56
CA VAL A 40 18.20 2.75 19.63
C VAL A 40 17.59 2.70 18.24
N PHE A 41 17.99 3.65 17.38
CA PHE A 41 17.54 3.69 15.98
C PHE A 41 17.95 2.45 15.20
N ASP A 42 19.23 2.09 15.25
CA ASP A 42 19.78 0.93 14.56
C ASP A 42 19.10 -0.36 15.04
N SER A 43 18.87 -0.49 16.36
CA SER A 43 18.15 -1.64 16.92
C SER A 43 16.71 -1.76 16.39
N ARG A 44 15.96 -0.66 16.31
CA ARG A 44 14.58 -0.67 15.77
C ARG A 44 14.57 -0.86 14.25
N LEU A 45 15.52 -0.28 13.53
CA LEU A 45 15.65 -0.44 12.09
C LEU A 45 15.93 -1.91 11.74
N ASN A 46 16.85 -2.55 12.47
CA ASN A 46 17.19 -3.97 12.27
C ASN A 46 15.97 -4.89 12.50
N MET A 47 15.07 -4.55 13.42
CA MET A 47 13.84 -5.32 13.64
C MET A 47 12.94 -5.38 12.39
N VAL A 48 12.81 -4.25 11.67
CA VAL A 48 11.98 -4.15 10.45
C VAL A 48 12.73 -4.56 9.18
N GLN A 49 13.98 -4.98 9.28
CA GLN A 49 14.75 -5.55 8.17
C GLN A 49 14.67 -7.09 8.08
N THR A 50 13.96 -7.75 9.01
CA THR A 50 13.80 -9.21 8.98
C THR A 50 12.97 -9.68 7.79
N PRO A 51 13.12 -10.95 7.33
CA PRO A 51 12.36 -11.49 6.19
C PRO A 51 10.84 -11.34 6.31
N PHE A 52 10.30 -11.50 7.52
CA PHE A 52 8.88 -11.27 7.79
C PHE A 52 8.46 -9.85 7.46
N PHE A 53 9.24 -8.85 7.91
CA PHE A 53 8.94 -7.45 7.61
C PHE A 53 9.19 -7.09 6.15
N LYS A 54 10.08 -7.78 5.44
CA LYS A 54 10.23 -7.64 3.99
C LYS A 54 8.98 -8.09 3.23
N LEU A 55 8.37 -9.21 3.62
CA LEU A 55 7.07 -9.60 3.08
C LEU A 55 5.97 -8.58 3.42
N ALA A 56 5.98 -8.06 4.65
CA ALA A 56 5.06 -7.01 5.05
C ALA A 56 5.29 -5.70 4.27
N GLU A 57 6.53 -5.37 3.89
CA GLU A 57 6.90 -4.23 3.06
C GLU A 57 6.31 -4.34 1.65
N VAL A 58 6.33 -5.53 1.04
CA VAL A 58 5.66 -5.79 -0.25
C VAL A 58 4.14 -5.66 -0.11
N ALA A 59 3.54 -6.19 0.96
CA ALA A 59 2.11 -6.05 1.21
C ALA A 59 1.70 -4.58 1.45
N LEU A 60 2.56 -3.82 2.16
CA LEU A 60 2.40 -2.39 2.36
C LEU A 60 2.48 -1.63 1.03
N LEU A 61 3.45 -1.95 0.17
CA LEU A 61 3.57 -1.36 -1.17
C LEU A 61 2.28 -1.57 -1.97
N ALA A 62 1.74 -2.79 -1.96
CA ALA A 62 0.47 -3.10 -2.60
C ALA A 62 -0.68 -2.24 -2.04
N ALA A 63 -0.74 -2.09 -0.72
CA ALA A 63 -1.75 -1.27 -0.05
C ALA A 63 -1.64 0.21 -0.41
N VAL A 64 -0.43 0.79 -0.38
CA VAL A 64 -0.16 2.20 -0.74
C VAL A 64 -0.60 2.48 -2.17
N VAL A 65 -0.10 1.68 -3.13
CA VAL A 65 -0.35 1.91 -4.55
C VAL A 65 -1.83 1.76 -4.85
N TYR A 66 -2.46 0.67 -4.40
CA TYR A 66 -3.89 0.48 -4.61
C TYR A 66 -4.71 1.63 -3.99
N HIS A 67 -4.42 2.03 -2.74
CA HIS A 67 -5.14 3.11 -2.07
C HIS A 67 -5.06 4.43 -2.83
N ALA A 68 -3.86 4.80 -3.30
CA ALA A 68 -3.64 6.03 -4.04
C ALA A 68 -4.42 6.05 -5.38
N PHE A 69 -4.24 5.02 -6.21
CA PHE A 69 -4.88 4.99 -7.54
C PHE A 69 -6.40 4.78 -7.46
N ASP A 70 -6.89 3.98 -6.51
CA ASP A 70 -8.33 3.79 -6.28
C ASP A 70 -9.01 5.06 -5.74
N GLY A 71 -8.28 5.85 -4.93
CA GLY A 71 -8.66 7.20 -4.50
C GLY A 71 -8.76 8.17 -5.67
N ILE A 72 -7.72 8.24 -6.53
CA ILE A 72 -7.73 9.08 -7.74
C ILE A 72 -8.89 8.70 -8.66
N ARG A 73 -9.13 7.40 -8.88
CA ARG A 73 -10.27 6.95 -9.69
C ARG A 73 -11.60 7.45 -9.13
N LEU A 74 -11.78 7.43 -7.81
CA LEU A 74 -12.97 7.95 -7.16
C LEU A 74 -13.12 9.46 -7.36
N LEU A 75 -12.02 10.22 -7.21
CA LEU A 75 -12.01 11.66 -7.47
C LEU A 75 -12.42 11.96 -8.91
N ILE A 76 -11.87 11.24 -9.90
CA ILE A 76 -12.24 11.39 -11.31
C ILE A 76 -13.73 11.14 -11.49
N ILE A 77 -14.27 10.03 -10.99
CA ILE A 77 -15.70 9.71 -11.11
C ILE A 77 -16.56 10.80 -10.45
N HIS A 78 -16.16 11.30 -9.28
CA HIS A 78 -16.91 12.31 -8.53
C HIS A 78 -16.98 13.65 -9.29
N TYR A 79 -15.84 14.14 -9.80
CA TYR A 79 -15.77 15.45 -10.43
C TYR A 79 -16.20 15.46 -11.90
N THR A 80 -16.10 14.34 -12.61
CA THR A 80 -16.48 14.25 -14.04
C THR A 80 -17.87 13.69 -14.27
N GLY A 81 -18.47 13.02 -13.28
CA GLY A 81 -19.74 12.33 -13.43
C GLY A 81 -19.69 11.06 -14.29
N ILE A 82 -18.52 10.62 -14.76
CA ILE A 82 -18.39 9.46 -15.65
C ILE A 82 -18.89 8.18 -14.96
N THR A 83 -19.89 7.53 -15.57
CA THR A 83 -20.50 6.29 -15.06
C THR A 83 -20.24 5.06 -15.92
N ASP A 84 -20.12 5.24 -17.23
CA ASP A 84 -20.18 4.14 -18.20
C ASP A 84 -18.95 3.23 -18.13
N ASN A 85 -17.80 3.81 -17.77
CA ASN A 85 -16.52 3.11 -17.74
C ASN A 85 -16.05 2.69 -16.35
N ARG A 86 -16.91 2.77 -15.31
CA ARG A 86 -16.53 2.49 -13.91
C ARG A 86 -15.88 1.11 -13.72
N ARG A 87 -16.40 0.09 -14.42
CA ARG A 87 -15.85 -1.28 -14.38
C ARG A 87 -14.47 -1.35 -15.03
N SER A 88 -14.29 -0.74 -16.19
CA SER A 88 -13.01 -0.68 -16.90
C SER A 88 -11.96 0.08 -16.06
N MET A 89 -12.32 1.25 -15.53
CA MET A 89 -11.45 2.05 -14.67
C MET A 89 -11.02 1.30 -13.39
N PHE A 90 -11.90 0.47 -12.81
CA PHE A 90 -11.53 -0.37 -11.67
C PHE A 90 -10.43 -1.39 -12.04
N TYR A 91 -10.59 -2.11 -13.16
CA TYR A 91 -9.56 -3.06 -13.60
C TYR A 91 -8.27 -2.38 -14.03
N ALA A 92 -8.34 -1.18 -14.61
CA ALA A 92 -7.15 -0.38 -14.91
C ALA A 92 -6.36 -0.05 -13.64
N VAL A 93 -7.04 0.43 -12.58
CA VAL A 93 -6.42 0.65 -11.27
C VAL A 93 -5.82 -0.64 -10.71
N PHE A 94 -6.54 -1.76 -10.80
CA PHE A 94 -6.05 -3.04 -10.30
C PHE A 94 -4.80 -3.53 -11.06
N ALA A 95 -4.78 -3.39 -12.38
CA ALA A 95 -3.64 -3.73 -13.22
C ALA A 95 -2.43 -2.84 -12.92
N ILE A 96 -2.62 -1.52 -12.81
CA ILE A 96 -1.55 -0.57 -12.43
C ILE A 96 -1.01 -0.93 -11.04
N ALA A 97 -1.88 -1.19 -10.07
CA ALA A 97 -1.47 -1.56 -8.73
C ALA A 97 -0.66 -2.86 -8.71
N ALA A 98 -1.11 -3.89 -9.43
CA ALA A 98 -0.38 -5.15 -9.55
C ALA A 98 1.00 -4.96 -10.22
N LEU A 99 1.05 -4.23 -11.34
CA LEU A 99 2.30 -3.98 -12.07
C LEU A 99 3.33 -3.23 -11.21
N LEU A 100 2.92 -2.15 -10.55
CA LEU A 100 3.83 -1.37 -9.70
C LEU A 100 4.25 -2.15 -8.44
N THR A 101 3.35 -2.96 -7.88
CA THR A 101 3.68 -3.84 -6.75
C THR A 101 4.70 -4.90 -7.16
N VAL A 102 4.56 -5.50 -8.34
CA VAL A 102 5.56 -6.46 -8.84
C VAL A 102 6.88 -5.75 -9.14
N ALA A 103 6.84 -4.62 -9.83
CA ALA A 103 8.04 -3.86 -10.20
C ALA A 103 8.85 -3.40 -8.97
N GLY A 104 8.19 -2.94 -7.90
CA GLY A 104 8.86 -2.56 -6.65
C GLY A 104 9.11 -3.72 -5.69
N GLY A 105 8.22 -4.71 -5.65
CA GLY A 105 8.29 -5.85 -4.75
C GLY A 105 9.35 -6.87 -5.12
N VAL A 106 9.61 -7.10 -6.41
CA VAL A 106 10.68 -8.01 -6.86
C VAL A 106 12.04 -7.56 -6.31
N PRO A 107 12.50 -6.31 -6.49
CA PRO A 107 13.73 -5.82 -5.87
C PRO A 107 13.77 -5.99 -4.35
N ILE A 108 12.66 -5.70 -3.63
CA ILE A 108 12.59 -5.87 -2.16
C ILE A 108 12.84 -7.32 -1.75
N LEU A 109 12.31 -8.28 -2.52
CA LEU A 109 12.48 -9.70 -2.26
C LEU A 109 13.85 -10.21 -2.70
N LEU A 110 14.42 -9.71 -3.79
CA LEU A 110 15.76 -10.10 -4.23
C LEU A 110 16.82 -9.65 -3.21
N PHE A 111 16.72 -8.41 -2.72
CA PHE A 111 17.60 -7.86 -1.69
C PHE A 111 17.45 -8.57 -0.32
N MET A 112 16.43 -9.42 -0.14
CA MET A 112 16.29 -10.25 1.06
C MET A 112 17.26 -11.45 1.06
N PHE A 113 17.72 -11.88 -0.12
CA PHE A 113 18.57 -13.06 -0.30
C PHE A 113 20.04 -12.72 -0.57
N GLU A 114 20.36 -11.44 -0.67
CA GLU A 114 21.72 -10.89 -0.74
C GLU A 114 22.23 -10.54 0.67
#